data_AF-A0A8J6KU16-F1
#
_entry.id   AF-A0A8J6KU16-F1
#
_cell.length_a   1.000
_cell.length_b   1.000
_cell.length_c   1.000
_cell.angle_alpha   90.00
_cell.angle_beta   90.00
_cell.angle_gamma   90.00
#
_symmetry.space_group_name_H-M   'P 1'
#
loop_
_entity.id
_entity.type
_entity.pdbx_description
1 polymer ?
#
loop_
_entity_poly.entity_id
_entity_poly.type
_entity_poly.pdbx_seq_one_letter_code
_entity_poly.pdbx_strand_id
1 'polypeptide(L)'
;MPDRPIKWHKSYYSFTGFKDPDEDLHVSRVETTLMSWLGSNGQSAVKKLKNSLPLRKELDRLKKELSDLLQLSDIRWQRGWGVAHRCSQLHSLSRLAQQNLEPLQNAKGCTIVFTDRSGMSALGHVMLGTMDVHHHWTRLFESLPSYFDLQRRMSALEDQISNLLGGIQVVYIEELQPALTLDEYYCLLDVFHNQLLKSRVPAHPQSLSGLEMILSRLKVIENELIQASTKKFSLEKFYKEPSISSRQMVDCCRRLLQLSLPYLHGMHLCVSHFYSVMQDGDLCIPWNWKKGEAMK
;
A
#
# COMPACT_ATOMS: atom_id res chain seq x y z
N MET A 1 18.25 7.73 53.03
CA MET A 1 17.72 7.22 51.75
C MET A 1 16.98 8.38 51.10
N PRO A 2 17.39 8.92 49.94
CA PRO A 2 16.66 10.02 49.35
C PRO A 2 15.35 9.52 48.72
N ASP A 3 14.25 10.20 49.05
CA ASP A 3 12.90 9.94 48.56
C ASP A 3 12.86 9.89 47.04
N ARG A 4 12.57 8.72 46.46
CA ARG A 4 12.21 8.64 45.04
C ARG A 4 10.73 9.00 44.92
N PRO A 5 10.38 10.06 44.17
CA PRO A 5 8.99 10.42 43.96
C PRO A 5 8.26 9.29 43.22
N ILE A 6 7.07 8.95 43.71
CA ILE A 6 6.20 7.93 43.11
C ILE A 6 5.74 8.43 41.75
N LYS A 7 6.04 7.65 40.69
CA LYS A 7 5.64 7.98 39.31
C LYS A 7 4.35 7.25 38.95
N TRP A 8 3.25 7.98 38.88
CA TRP A 8 1.94 7.44 38.51
C TRP A 8 1.82 7.23 36.99
N HIS A 9 1.03 6.23 36.58
CA HIS A 9 0.75 5.96 35.16
C HIS A 9 -0.18 7.04 34.58
N LYS A 10 -0.07 7.35 33.27
CA LYS A 10 -0.82 8.44 32.62
C LYS A 10 -2.33 8.39 32.80
N SER A 11 -2.88 7.17 32.92
CA SER A 11 -4.31 6.96 33.17
C SER A 11 -4.80 7.51 34.52
N TYR A 12 -3.89 7.66 35.50
CA TYR A 12 -4.21 8.24 36.81
C TYR A 12 -4.52 9.74 36.69
N TYR A 13 -3.69 10.51 35.97
CA TYR A 13 -3.89 11.94 35.76
C TYR A 13 -5.15 12.22 34.94
N SER A 14 -5.41 11.42 33.89
CA SER A 14 -6.63 11.54 33.08
C SER A 14 -7.91 11.25 33.87
N PHE A 15 -7.85 10.37 34.88
CA PHE A 15 -9.00 9.98 35.68
C PHE A 15 -9.25 10.93 36.86
N THR A 16 -8.19 11.49 37.44
CA THR A 16 -8.27 12.35 38.63
C THR A 16 -8.35 13.84 38.31
N GLY A 17 -8.02 14.25 37.09
CA GLY A 17 -7.95 15.66 36.69
C GLY A 17 -6.75 16.41 37.26
N PHE A 18 -5.84 15.72 37.97
CA PHE A 18 -4.57 16.31 38.37
C PHE A 18 -3.67 16.51 37.15
N LYS A 19 -2.98 17.66 37.10
CA LYS A 19 -2.05 18.00 36.02
C LYS A 19 -0.85 17.04 36.05
N ASP A 20 -0.56 16.37 34.94
CA ASP A 20 0.61 15.48 34.85
C ASP A 20 1.89 16.35 34.88
N PRO A 21 2.82 16.14 35.84
CA PRO A 21 4.09 16.88 35.87
C PRO A 21 4.91 16.70 34.59
N ASP A 22 4.69 15.59 33.86
CA ASP A 22 5.34 15.28 32.58
C ASP A 22 4.50 15.73 31.36
N GLU A 23 3.30 16.32 31.52
CA GLU A 23 2.49 16.85 30.40
C GLU A 23 3.13 18.11 29.79
N ASP A 24 3.66 19.00 30.62
CA ASP A 24 4.42 20.18 30.17
C ASP A 24 5.83 19.78 29.65
N LEU A 25 6.25 18.53 29.92
CA LEU A 25 7.38 17.84 29.27
C LEU A 25 6.95 17.07 28.02
N HIS A 26 5.81 17.43 27.40
CA HIS A 26 5.69 17.37 25.94
C HIS A 26 6.75 18.26 25.33
N VAL A 27 7.94 17.67 25.27
CA VAL A 27 9.12 17.96 24.48
C VAL A 27 8.80 19.13 23.55
N SER A 28 9.38 20.29 23.84
CA SER A 28 9.85 21.20 22.80
C SER A 28 10.63 20.35 21.80
N ARG A 29 9.93 19.69 20.89
CA ARG A 29 10.51 18.92 19.80
C ARG A 29 11.10 20.00 18.94
N VAL A 30 12.39 20.27 19.13
CA VAL A 30 13.20 20.98 18.15
C VAL A 30 12.76 20.44 16.80
N GLU A 31 12.12 21.30 16.00
CA GLU A 31 11.46 20.85 14.79
C GLU A 31 12.49 20.17 13.91
N THR A 32 12.46 18.84 13.87
CA THR A 32 13.54 18.10 13.24
C THR A 32 13.39 18.26 11.74
N THR A 33 14.36 18.96 11.16
CA THR A 33 14.41 19.24 9.73
C THR A 33 14.76 17.97 8.98
N LEU A 34 14.31 17.84 7.73
CA LEU A 34 14.58 16.64 6.92
C LEU A 34 16.09 16.37 6.82
N MET A 35 16.89 17.42 6.60
CA MET A 35 18.34 17.31 6.45
C MET A 35 19.02 16.83 7.73
N SER A 36 18.66 17.42 8.87
CA SER A 36 19.23 17.04 10.17
C SER A 36 18.84 15.60 10.53
N TRP A 37 17.59 15.21 10.27
CA TRP A 37 17.13 13.86 10.54
C TRP A 37 17.85 12.82 9.68
N LEU A 38 17.95 13.07 8.37
CA LEU A 38 18.67 12.17 7.45
C LEU A 38 20.16 12.06 7.81
N GLY A 39 20.81 13.17 8.18
CA GLY A 39 22.20 13.17 8.62
C GLY A 39 22.42 12.31 9.87
N SER A 40 21.55 12.43 10.86
CA SER A 40 21.66 11.68 12.12
C SER A 40 21.29 10.20 12.00
N ASN A 41 20.44 9.83 11.04
CA ASN A 41 19.87 8.48 10.94
C ASN A 41 20.42 7.66 9.77
N GLY A 42 21.05 8.29 8.78
CA GLY A 42 21.52 7.64 7.55
C GLY A 42 22.46 6.47 7.80
N GLN A 43 23.47 6.62 8.67
CA GLN A 43 24.41 5.53 8.97
C GLN A 43 23.74 4.33 9.63
N SER A 44 22.80 4.57 10.56
CA SER A 44 22.02 3.53 11.20
C SER A 44 21.16 2.77 10.18
N ALA A 45 20.50 3.51 9.28
CA ALA A 45 19.70 2.94 8.21
C ALA A 45 20.54 2.10 7.23
N VAL A 46 21.72 2.56 6.82
CA VAL A 46 22.65 1.77 5.98
C VAL A 46 23.08 0.49 6.68
N LYS A 47 23.40 0.54 7.98
CA LYS A 47 23.74 -0.66 8.77
C LYS A 47 22.57 -1.64 8.81
N LYS A 48 21.36 -1.18 9.09
CA LYS A 48 20.15 -2.01 9.10
C LYS A 48 19.83 -2.59 7.73
N LEU A 49 20.01 -1.83 6.66
CA LEU A 49 19.83 -2.28 5.28
C LEU A 49 20.80 -3.42 4.94
N LYS A 50 22.09 -3.26 5.27
CA LYS A 50 23.09 -4.31 5.08
C LYS A 50 22.74 -5.58 5.86
N ASN A 51 22.29 -5.42 7.11
CA ASN A 51 21.88 -6.54 7.95
C ASN A 51 20.61 -7.24 7.44
N SER A 52 19.74 -6.56 6.69
CA SER A 52 18.50 -7.12 6.15
C SER A 52 18.68 -7.86 4.82
N LEU A 53 19.84 -7.76 4.17
CA LEU A 53 20.12 -8.41 2.88
C LEU A 53 19.84 -9.93 2.86
N PRO A 54 20.20 -10.73 3.89
CA PRO A 54 19.85 -12.16 3.90
C PRO A 54 18.34 -12.40 3.89
N LEU A 55 17.58 -11.63 4.67
CA LEU A 55 16.11 -11.74 4.70
C LEU A 55 15.48 -11.31 3.37
N ARG A 56 16.06 -10.32 2.68
CA ARG A 56 15.58 -9.90 1.34
C ARG A 56 15.80 -11.00 0.30
N LYS A 57 16.98 -11.62 0.31
CA LYS A 57 17.26 -12.80 -0.54
C LYS A 57 16.31 -13.96 -0.25
N GLU A 58 16.03 -14.21 1.02
CA GLU A 58 15.06 -15.24 1.42
C GLU A 58 13.65 -14.90 0.94
N LEU A 59 13.21 -13.65 1.07
CA LEU A 59 11.92 -13.20 0.57
C LEU A 59 11.78 -13.46 -0.95
N ASP A 60 12.81 -13.10 -1.72
CA ASP A 60 12.82 -13.29 -3.17
C ASP A 60 12.81 -14.77 -3.54
N ARG A 61 13.57 -15.60 -2.82
CA ARG A 61 13.58 -17.06 -2.98
C ARG A 61 12.21 -17.67 -2.71
N LEU A 62 11.60 -17.36 -1.56
CA LEU A 62 10.28 -17.86 -1.18
C LEU A 62 9.20 -17.40 -2.16
N LYS A 63 9.26 -16.14 -2.60
CA LYS A 63 8.32 -15.60 -3.58
C LYS A 63 8.40 -16.38 -4.89
N LYS A 64 9.62 -16.65 -5.38
CA LYS A 64 9.84 -17.43 -6.59
C LYS A 64 9.34 -18.86 -6.44
N GLU A 65 9.74 -19.55 -5.38
CA GLU A 65 9.32 -20.95 -5.15
C GLU A 65 7.80 -21.11 -5.07
N LEU A 66 7.11 -20.21 -4.37
CA LEU A 66 5.65 -20.23 -4.31
C LEU A 66 4.99 -19.89 -5.64
N SER A 67 5.53 -18.91 -6.37
CA SER A 67 5.00 -18.53 -7.68
C SER A 67 5.13 -19.68 -8.66
N ASP A 68 6.26 -20.40 -8.65
CA ASP A 68 6.50 -21.56 -9.49
C ASP A 68 5.60 -22.74 -9.09
N LEU A 69 5.48 -23.03 -7.77
CA LEU A 69 4.67 -24.13 -7.24
C LEU A 69 3.17 -23.98 -7.57
N LEU A 70 2.64 -22.77 -7.43
CA LEU A 70 1.22 -22.46 -7.62
C LEU A 70 0.93 -21.88 -9.02
N GLN A 71 1.95 -21.72 -9.87
CA GLN A 71 1.86 -21.13 -11.20
C GLN A 71 1.20 -19.73 -11.17
N LEU A 72 1.61 -18.90 -10.22
CA LEU A 72 1.07 -17.56 -10.02
C LEU A 72 1.70 -16.56 -10.99
N SER A 73 0.94 -15.53 -11.33
CA SER A 73 1.45 -14.40 -12.10
C SER A 73 2.36 -13.49 -11.27
N ASP A 74 1.98 -13.23 -10.01
CA ASP A 74 2.77 -12.40 -9.08
C ASP A 74 2.30 -12.60 -7.62
N ILE A 75 3.14 -12.16 -6.67
CA ILE A 75 2.80 -12.05 -5.24
C ILE A 75 3.14 -10.64 -4.75
N ARG A 76 2.14 -9.96 -4.18
CA ARG A 76 2.21 -8.55 -3.75
C ARG A 76 1.74 -8.37 -2.31
N TRP A 77 1.97 -7.17 -1.80
CA TRP A 77 1.57 -6.73 -0.47
C TRP A 77 0.93 -5.36 -0.57
N GLN A 78 -0.27 -5.19 -0.02
CA GLN A 78 -0.92 -3.88 0.03
C GLN A 78 -0.24 -2.95 1.04
N ARG A 79 0.23 -3.48 2.17
CA ARG A 79 0.90 -2.72 3.23
C ARG A 79 2.42 -2.75 3.11
N GLY A 80 3.05 -1.66 3.50
CA GLY A 80 4.50 -1.51 3.64
C GLY A 80 5.07 -2.24 4.86
N TRP A 81 4.75 -3.53 5.03
CA TRP A 81 5.37 -4.33 6.08
C TRP A 81 6.86 -4.52 5.80
N GLY A 82 7.66 -4.59 6.86
CA GLY A 82 9.09 -4.88 6.75
C GLY A 82 9.35 -6.30 6.24
N VAL A 83 10.54 -6.52 5.68
CA VAL A 83 10.92 -7.77 4.98
C VAL A 83 10.63 -9.03 5.79
N ALA A 84 10.93 -9.04 7.10
CA ALA A 84 10.72 -10.19 7.97
C ALA A 84 9.25 -10.64 8.03
N HIS A 85 8.31 -9.69 8.10
CA HIS A 85 6.89 -10.00 8.15
C HIS A 85 6.39 -10.58 6.82
N ARG A 86 6.91 -10.08 5.69
CA ARG A 86 6.61 -10.63 4.37
C ARG A 86 7.11 -12.08 4.25
N CYS A 87 8.31 -12.38 4.76
CA CYS A 87 8.80 -13.76 4.81
C CYS A 87 7.86 -14.64 5.64
N SER A 88 7.40 -14.18 6.81
CA SER A 88 6.45 -14.92 7.64
C SER A 88 5.14 -15.24 6.90
N GLN A 89 4.62 -14.28 6.13
CA GLN A 89 3.41 -14.48 5.32
C GLN A 89 3.62 -15.51 4.21
N LEU A 90 4.76 -15.47 3.51
CA LEU A 90 5.10 -16.48 2.50
C LEU A 90 5.28 -17.85 3.14
N HIS A 91 5.98 -17.97 4.27
CA HIS A 91 6.09 -19.25 4.98
C HIS A 91 4.72 -19.80 5.40
N SER A 92 3.80 -18.92 5.83
CA SER A 92 2.43 -19.31 6.14
C SER A 92 1.73 -19.93 4.93
N LEU A 93 1.84 -19.28 3.76
CA LEU A 93 1.27 -19.80 2.51
C LEU A 93 1.97 -21.08 2.03
N SER A 94 3.30 -21.18 2.13
CA SER A 94 4.05 -22.40 1.81
C SER A 94 3.62 -23.57 2.68
N ARG A 95 3.41 -23.33 3.98
CA ARG A 95 2.94 -24.36 4.91
C ARG A 95 1.54 -24.83 4.54
N LEU A 96 0.64 -23.91 4.16
CA LEU A 96 -0.68 -24.29 3.66
C LEU A 96 -0.58 -25.15 2.40
N ALA A 97 0.26 -24.75 1.43
CA ALA A 97 0.47 -25.52 0.19
C ALA A 97 1.04 -26.92 0.44
N GLN A 98 1.89 -27.09 1.46
CA GLN A 98 2.41 -28.40 1.88
C GLN A 98 1.33 -29.29 2.52
N GLN A 99 0.37 -28.69 3.23
CA GLN A 99 -0.71 -29.41 3.90
C GLN A 99 -1.80 -29.85 2.92
N ASN A 100 -2.20 -28.96 2.02
CA ASN A 100 -3.20 -29.25 1.01
C ASN A 100 -2.97 -28.37 -0.22
N LEU A 101 -2.45 -28.97 -1.29
CA LEU A 101 -2.14 -28.26 -2.53
C LEU A 101 -3.37 -28.10 -3.43
N GLU A 102 -4.37 -28.98 -3.31
CA GLU A 102 -5.44 -29.12 -4.31
C GLU A 102 -6.28 -27.85 -4.47
N PRO A 103 -6.82 -27.23 -3.41
CA PRO A 103 -7.60 -25.99 -3.57
C PRO A 103 -6.78 -24.84 -4.11
N LEU A 104 -5.49 -24.77 -3.75
CA LEU A 104 -4.61 -23.67 -4.14
C LEU A 104 -4.32 -23.66 -5.64
N GLN A 105 -4.51 -24.78 -6.35
CA GLN A 105 -4.40 -24.84 -7.80
C GLN A 105 -5.43 -23.97 -8.51
N ASN A 106 -6.56 -23.65 -7.86
CA ASN A 106 -7.54 -22.70 -8.38
C ASN A 106 -6.98 -21.27 -8.54
N ALA A 107 -5.86 -20.95 -7.88
CA ALA A 107 -5.19 -19.65 -8.01
C ALA A 107 -4.19 -19.58 -9.17
N LYS A 108 -4.06 -20.64 -9.99
CA LYS A 108 -3.18 -20.63 -11.15
C LYS A 108 -3.44 -19.42 -12.06
N GLY A 109 -2.37 -18.74 -12.47
CA GLY A 109 -2.42 -17.52 -13.27
C GLY A 109 -2.88 -16.26 -12.52
N CYS A 110 -3.27 -16.38 -11.25
CA CYS A 110 -3.69 -15.23 -10.45
C CYS A 110 -2.50 -14.49 -9.85
N THR A 111 -2.73 -13.23 -9.48
CA THR A 111 -1.84 -12.50 -8.57
C THR A 111 -2.38 -12.62 -7.15
N ILE A 112 -1.54 -13.03 -6.21
CA ILE A 112 -1.88 -13.03 -4.78
C ILE A 112 -1.46 -11.70 -4.16
N VAL A 113 -2.32 -11.11 -3.34
CA VAL A 113 -2.02 -9.89 -2.59
C VAL A 113 -2.29 -10.12 -1.11
N PHE A 114 -1.29 -9.93 -0.26
CA PHE A 114 -1.50 -9.90 1.18
C PHE A 114 -2.10 -8.56 1.61
N THR A 115 -3.27 -8.62 2.25
CA THR A 115 -4.07 -7.45 2.63
C THR A 115 -4.71 -7.60 4.01
N ASP A 116 -5.49 -6.61 4.45
CA ASP A 116 -6.18 -6.68 5.76
C ASP A 116 -7.44 -7.55 5.74
N ARG A 117 -7.92 -7.97 4.56
CA ARG A 117 -9.12 -8.80 4.39
C ARG A 117 -8.91 -9.88 3.34
N SER A 118 -9.61 -11.00 3.46
CA SER A 118 -9.62 -12.03 2.41
C SER A 118 -10.74 -11.80 1.40
N GLY A 119 -10.53 -12.27 0.16
CA GLY A 119 -11.51 -12.17 -0.92
C GLY A 119 -10.84 -12.06 -2.30
N MET A 120 -11.54 -11.46 -3.25
CA MET A 120 -11.00 -11.09 -4.56
C MET A 120 -11.14 -9.59 -4.77
N SER A 121 -10.07 -8.94 -5.24
CA SER A 121 -10.11 -7.52 -5.57
C SER A 121 -10.94 -7.28 -6.84
N ALA A 122 -11.35 -6.04 -7.07
CA ALA A 122 -12.03 -5.65 -8.32
C ALA A 122 -11.19 -5.91 -9.59
N LEU A 123 -9.85 -6.02 -9.50
CA LEU A 123 -8.99 -6.42 -10.62
C LEU A 123 -8.89 -7.95 -10.80
N GLY A 124 -9.49 -8.74 -9.92
CA GLY A 124 -9.34 -10.20 -9.93
C GLY A 124 -8.07 -10.70 -9.24
N HIS A 125 -7.44 -9.89 -8.38
CA HIS A 125 -6.34 -10.36 -7.54
C HIS A 125 -6.89 -11.13 -6.33
N VAL A 126 -6.27 -12.26 -5.97
CA VAL A 126 -6.66 -13.05 -4.80
C VAL A 126 -6.09 -12.38 -3.55
N MET A 127 -6.98 -11.89 -2.68
CA MET A 127 -6.60 -11.17 -1.46
C MET A 127 -6.53 -12.15 -0.29
N LEU A 128 -5.37 -12.23 0.36
CA LEU A 128 -5.17 -13.01 1.58
C LEU A 128 -5.06 -12.09 2.79
N GLY A 129 -6.03 -12.19 3.70
CA GLY A 129 -6.03 -11.45 4.95
C GLY A 129 -4.86 -11.86 5.85
N THR A 130 -4.04 -10.91 6.29
CA THR A 130 -2.83 -11.19 7.07
C THR A 130 -3.10 -11.67 8.49
N MET A 131 -4.35 -11.52 8.97
CA MET A 131 -4.80 -11.98 10.27
C MET A 131 -5.59 -13.30 10.20
N ASP A 132 -5.81 -13.83 9.00
CA ASP A 132 -6.62 -15.01 8.80
C ASP A 132 -5.84 -16.31 9.06
N VAL A 133 -6.59 -17.33 9.49
CA VAL A 133 -6.07 -18.68 9.65
C VAL A 133 -6.11 -19.45 8.33
N HIS A 134 -5.28 -20.48 8.21
CA HIS A 134 -5.18 -21.34 7.01
C HIS A 134 -6.53 -21.84 6.52
N HIS A 135 -7.44 -22.23 7.41
CA HIS A 135 -8.77 -22.69 7.04
C HIS A 135 -9.59 -21.64 6.25
N HIS A 136 -9.45 -20.36 6.61
CA HIS A 136 -10.14 -19.29 5.89
C HIS A 136 -9.56 -19.12 4.48
N TRP A 137 -8.24 -19.19 4.34
CA TRP A 137 -7.59 -19.16 3.03
C TRP A 137 -7.97 -20.38 2.18
N THR A 138 -8.02 -21.59 2.75
CA THR A 138 -8.48 -22.79 2.03
C THR A 138 -9.87 -22.59 1.44
N ARG A 139 -10.82 -22.11 2.24
CA ARG A 139 -12.19 -21.81 1.76
C ARG A 139 -12.20 -20.77 0.66
N LEU A 140 -11.35 -19.75 0.75
CA LEU A 140 -11.21 -18.76 -0.31
C LEU A 140 -10.74 -19.44 -1.61
N PHE A 141 -9.69 -20.25 -1.56
CA PHE A 141 -9.18 -20.99 -2.72
C PHE A 141 -10.22 -21.94 -3.32
N GLU A 142 -11.00 -22.64 -2.50
CA GLU A 142 -12.13 -23.48 -2.94
C GLU A 142 -13.21 -22.66 -3.64
N SER A 143 -13.44 -21.42 -3.22
CA SER A 143 -14.47 -20.54 -3.77
C SER A 143 -14.05 -19.77 -5.03
N LEU A 144 -12.77 -19.78 -5.42
CA LEU A 144 -12.26 -19.01 -6.56
C LEU A 144 -13.01 -19.23 -7.89
N PRO A 145 -13.47 -20.44 -8.25
CA PRO A 145 -14.28 -20.64 -9.45
C PRO A 145 -15.52 -19.72 -9.49
N SER A 146 -16.22 -19.55 -8.37
CA SER A 146 -17.38 -18.65 -8.26
C SER A 146 -16.98 -17.18 -8.44
N TYR A 147 -15.82 -16.78 -7.90
CA TYR A 147 -15.27 -15.44 -8.11
C TYR A 147 -14.93 -15.18 -9.58
N PHE A 148 -14.36 -16.16 -10.29
CA PHE A 148 -14.09 -16.02 -11.73
C PHE A 148 -15.38 -15.90 -12.54
N ASP A 149 -16.45 -16.59 -12.15
CA ASP A 149 -17.78 -16.44 -12.78
C ASP A 149 -18.33 -15.03 -12.58
N LEU A 150 -18.21 -14.49 -11.36
CA LEU A 150 -18.59 -13.11 -11.05
C LEU A 150 -17.74 -12.10 -11.82
N GLN A 151 -16.44 -12.33 -11.97
CA GLN A 151 -15.54 -11.46 -12.73
C GLN A 151 -15.96 -11.39 -14.20
N ARG A 152 -16.34 -12.51 -14.83
CA ARG A 152 -16.86 -12.51 -16.21
C ARG A 152 -18.15 -11.72 -16.34
N ARG A 153 -19.05 -11.84 -15.36
CA ARG A 153 -20.29 -11.05 -15.32
C ARG A 153 -20.03 -9.57 -15.12
N MET A 154 -19.06 -9.22 -14.29
CA MET A 154 -18.62 -7.85 -14.06
C MET A 154 -18.10 -7.21 -15.35
N SER A 155 -17.21 -7.88 -16.09
CA SER A 155 -16.70 -7.35 -17.37
C SER A 155 -17.83 -7.14 -18.39
N ALA A 156 -18.78 -8.07 -18.47
CA ALA A 156 -19.96 -7.89 -19.34
C ALA A 156 -20.82 -6.69 -18.94
N LEU A 157 -20.91 -6.39 -17.63
CA LEU A 157 -21.63 -5.22 -17.12
C LEU A 157 -20.87 -3.92 -17.43
N GLU A 158 -19.54 -3.91 -17.34
CA GLU A 158 -18.70 -2.78 -17.79
C GLU A 158 -18.92 -2.50 -19.28
N ASP A 159 -18.97 -3.53 -20.12
CA ASP A 159 -19.27 -3.39 -21.56
C ASP A 159 -20.66 -2.82 -21.82
N GLN A 160 -21.67 -3.27 -21.07
CA GLN A 160 -23.03 -2.74 -21.16
C GLN A 160 -23.07 -1.25 -20.80
N ILE A 161 -22.41 -0.86 -19.72
CA ILE A 161 -22.30 0.54 -19.29
C ILE A 161 -21.57 1.36 -20.36
N SER A 162 -20.44 0.87 -20.87
CA SER A 162 -19.67 1.52 -21.93
C SER A 162 -20.53 1.79 -23.15
N ASN A 163 -21.32 0.81 -23.59
CA ASN A 163 -22.25 0.97 -24.72
C ASN A 163 -23.32 2.03 -24.45
N LEU A 164 -23.90 2.07 -23.23
CA LEU A 164 -24.86 3.12 -22.85
C LEU A 164 -24.24 4.52 -22.85
N LEU A 165 -22.94 4.62 -22.61
CA LEU A 165 -22.18 5.87 -22.60
C LEU A 165 -21.55 6.21 -23.96
N GLY A 166 -21.94 5.53 -25.04
CA GLY A 166 -21.43 5.80 -26.39
C GLY A 166 -19.99 5.34 -26.61
N GLY A 167 -19.59 4.25 -25.93
CA GLY A 167 -18.28 3.64 -26.05
C GLY A 167 -17.22 4.22 -25.11
N ILE A 168 -17.62 4.95 -24.06
CA ILE A 168 -16.69 5.41 -23.02
C ILE A 168 -16.28 4.21 -22.16
N GLN A 169 -14.97 3.96 -22.08
CA GLN A 169 -14.45 2.88 -21.27
C GLN A 169 -14.61 3.18 -19.77
N VAL A 170 -15.17 2.22 -19.04
CA VAL A 170 -15.19 2.20 -17.57
C VAL A 170 -13.89 1.56 -17.10
N VAL A 171 -13.13 2.27 -16.26
CA VAL A 171 -11.82 1.81 -15.78
C VAL A 171 -11.79 1.87 -14.26
N TYR A 172 -11.57 0.72 -13.64
CA TYR A 172 -11.23 0.62 -12.22
C TYR A 172 -9.74 0.91 -11.99
N ILE A 173 -9.42 1.73 -10.98
CA ILE A 173 -8.05 2.11 -10.63
C ILE A 173 -7.76 1.59 -9.21
N GLU A 174 -7.00 0.49 -9.12
CA GLU A 174 -6.68 -0.20 -7.86
C GLU A 174 -6.04 0.73 -6.83
N GLU A 175 -5.18 1.67 -7.24
CA GLU A 175 -4.48 2.55 -6.31
C GLU A 175 -5.38 3.61 -5.66
N LEU A 176 -6.61 3.81 -6.15
CA LEU A 176 -7.59 4.70 -5.54
C LEU A 176 -8.43 3.99 -4.47
N GLN A 177 -8.75 2.72 -4.66
CA GLN A 177 -9.59 1.93 -3.76
C GLN A 177 -9.05 0.50 -3.58
N PRO A 178 -7.81 0.31 -3.11
CA PRO A 178 -7.13 -0.99 -3.17
C PRO A 178 -7.77 -2.10 -2.32
N ALA A 179 -8.73 -1.75 -1.46
CA ALA A 179 -9.49 -2.67 -0.64
C ALA A 179 -10.88 -3.03 -1.21
N LEU A 180 -11.26 -2.46 -2.37
CA LEU A 180 -12.54 -2.70 -3.02
C LEU A 180 -12.58 -4.12 -3.57
N THR A 181 -13.55 -4.90 -3.09
CA THR A 181 -13.72 -6.28 -3.55
C THR A 181 -14.49 -6.33 -4.87
N LEU A 182 -14.38 -7.47 -5.54
CA LEU A 182 -15.12 -7.76 -6.75
C LEU A 182 -16.63 -7.63 -6.56
N ASP A 183 -17.18 -8.16 -5.47
CA ASP A 183 -18.61 -8.07 -5.15
C ASP A 183 -19.04 -6.62 -4.94
N GLU A 184 -18.25 -5.83 -4.20
CA GLU A 184 -18.52 -4.42 -3.95
C GLU A 184 -18.51 -3.62 -5.25
N TYR A 185 -17.51 -3.85 -6.11
CA TYR A 185 -17.42 -3.18 -7.41
C TYR A 185 -18.53 -3.59 -8.37
N TYR A 186 -18.88 -4.87 -8.44
CA TYR A 186 -20.02 -5.34 -9.23
C TYR A 186 -21.33 -4.66 -8.78
N CYS A 187 -21.57 -4.58 -7.46
CA CYS A 187 -22.76 -3.89 -6.94
C CYS A 187 -22.79 -2.41 -7.32
N LEU A 188 -21.65 -1.72 -7.26
CA LEU A 188 -21.53 -0.32 -7.66
C LEU A 188 -21.86 -0.13 -9.15
N LEU A 189 -21.30 -0.99 -10.01
CA LEU A 189 -21.59 -0.97 -11.44
C LEU A 189 -23.05 -1.28 -11.74
N ASP A 190 -23.67 -2.23 -11.05
CA ASP A 190 -25.06 -2.60 -11.28
C ASP A 190 -26.03 -1.46 -10.91
N VAL A 191 -25.79 -0.80 -9.77
CA VAL A 191 -26.55 0.39 -9.38
C VAL A 191 -26.38 1.50 -10.42
N PHE A 192 -25.15 1.76 -10.86
CA PHE A 192 -24.85 2.78 -11.85
C PHE A 192 -25.50 2.48 -13.22
N HIS A 193 -25.39 1.25 -13.71
CA HIS A 193 -26.04 0.77 -14.92
C HIS A 193 -27.56 0.99 -14.87
N ASN A 194 -28.21 0.60 -13.77
CA ASN A 194 -29.64 0.80 -13.57
C ASN A 194 -30.05 2.28 -13.53
N GLN A 195 -29.20 3.16 -13.01
CA GLN A 195 -29.43 4.61 -13.05
C GLN A 195 -29.27 5.19 -14.45
N LEU A 196 -28.27 4.73 -15.22
CA LEU A 196 -28.07 5.15 -16.62
C LEU A 196 -29.25 4.75 -17.50
N LEU A 197 -29.78 3.53 -17.33
CA LEU A 197 -30.96 3.07 -18.08
C LEU A 197 -32.18 3.97 -17.86
N LYS A 198 -32.34 4.51 -16.64
CA LYS A 198 -33.44 5.43 -16.28
C LYS A 198 -33.22 6.86 -16.80
N SER A 199 -31.96 7.26 -16.98
CA SER A 199 -31.57 8.67 -17.18
C SER A 199 -31.15 8.98 -18.62
N ARG A 200 -31.65 8.22 -19.61
CA ARG A 200 -31.18 8.20 -21.01
C ARG A 200 -30.70 9.58 -21.49
N VAL A 201 -29.40 9.69 -21.72
CA VAL A 201 -28.82 10.85 -22.39
C VAL A 201 -29.07 10.68 -23.89
N PRO A 202 -29.73 11.62 -24.57
CA PRO A 202 -29.88 11.60 -26.02
C PRO A 202 -28.54 11.99 -26.67
N ALA A 203 -27.55 11.09 -26.60
CA ALA A 203 -26.26 11.25 -27.27
C ALA A 203 -26.17 10.26 -28.45
N HIS A 204 -25.50 10.69 -29.52
CA HIS A 204 -25.18 9.81 -30.64
C HIS A 204 -24.19 8.72 -30.18
N PRO A 205 -24.41 7.44 -30.50
CA PRO A 205 -23.70 6.29 -29.92
C PRO A 205 -22.19 6.22 -30.17
N GLN A 206 -21.65 7.17 -30.95
CA GLN A 206 -20.22 7.27 -31.30
C GLN A 206 -19.64 8.67 -31.08
N SER A 207 -20.40 9.59 -30.50
CA SER A 207 -19.92 10.98 -30.29
C SER A 207 -18.84 11.11 -29.21
N LEU A 208 -18.73 10.11 -28.33
CA LEU A 208 -17.80 10.06 -27.20
C LEU A 208 -16.86 8.86 -27.27
N SER A 209 -16.84 8.14 -28.41
CA SER A 209 -16.01 6.94 -28.56
C SER A 209 -14.53 7.31 -28.54
N GLY A 210 -13.73 6.50 -27.83
CA GLY A 210 -12.30 6.76 -27.64
C GLY A 210 -11.96 7.73 -26.50
N LEU A 211 -12.96 8.23 -25.76
CA LEU A 211 -12.71 8.94 -24.50
C LEU A 211 -12.63 7.92 -23.34
N GLU A 212 -11.53 7.97 -22.60
CA GLU A 212 -11.38 7.27 -21.34
C GLU A 212 -11.79 8.19 -20.18
N MET A 213 -12.73 7.74 -19.34
CA MET A 213 -13.06 8.45 -18.12
C MET A 213 -12.09 8.02 -17.00
N ILE A 214 -10.92 8.65 -16.96
CA ILE A 214 -9.95 8.44 -15.88
C ILE A 214 -10.29 9.40 -14.72
N LEU A 215 -10.86 8.88 -13.64
CA LEU A 215 -11.21 9.66 -12.44
C LEU A 215 -10.01 10.14 -11.60
N SER A 216 -8.77 10.21 -12.12
CA SER A 216 -7.68 10.91 -11.39
C SER A 216 -6.43 11.26 -12.23
N ARG A 217 -6.35 12.51 -12.72
CA ARG A 217 -5.10 13.10 -13.28
C ARG A 217 -3.92 13.09 -12.29
N LEU A 218 -4.21 13.08 -10.98
CA LEU A 218 -3.18 13.17 -9.93
C LEU A 218 -2.29 11.92 -9.84
N LYS A 219 -2.77 10.74 -10.27
CA LYS A 219 -2.02 9.48 -10.16
C LYS A 219 -0.90 9.36 -11.19
N VAL A 220 -1.15 9.77 -12.43
CA VAL A 220 -0.11 9.81 -13.47
C VAL A 220 1.05 10.70 -13.02
N ILE A 221 0.71 11.89 -12.51
CA ILE A 221 1.70 12.84 -11.97
C ILE A 221 2.45 12.25 -10.77
N GLU A 222 1.76 11.53 -9.88
CA GLU A 222 2.39 10.83 -8.74
C GLU A 222 3.48 9.86 -9.21
N ASN A 223 3.14 8.98 -10.16
CA ASN A 223 4.06 7.95 -10.67
C ASN A 223 5.28 8.57 -11.38
N GLU A 224 5.06 9.59 -12.21
CA GLU A 224 6.15 10.32 -12.87
C GLU A 224 7.11 10.96 -11.85
N LEU A 225 6.56 11.58 -10.80
CA LEU A 225 7.36 12.23 -9.75
C LEU A 225 8.11 11.23 -8.87
N ILE A 226 7.52 10.06 -8.60
CA ILE A 226 8.21 8.95 -7.93
C ILE A 226 9.42 8.54 -8.75
N GLN A 227 9.24 8.26 -10.04
CA GLN A 227 10.34 7.84 -10.92
C GLN A 227 11.43 8.91 -11.03
N ALA A 228 11.05 10.18 -11.19
CA ALA A 228 11.98 11.29 -11.21
C ALA A 228 12.78 11.41 -9.91
N SER A 229 12.13 11.24 -8.75
CA SER A 229 12.77 11.29 -7.43
C SER A 229 13.72 10.12 -7.23
N THR A 230 13.28 8.89 -7.56
CA THR A 230 14.11 7.67 -7.49
C THR A 230 15.40 7.85 -8.29
N LYS A 231 15.27 8.33 -9.53
CA LYS A 231 16.42 8.58 -10.41
C LYS A 231 17.33 9.68 -9.88
N LYS A 232 16.76 10.83 -9.47
CA LYS A 232 17.53 11.98 -8.99
C LYS A 232 18.40 11.63 -7.78
N PHE A 233 17.86 10.86 -6.84
CA PHE A 233 18.55 10.52 -5.60
C PHE A 233 19.28 9.18 -5.67
N SER A 234 19.23 8.48 -6.81
CA SER A 234 19.76 7.12 -6.98
C SER A 234 19.26 6.16 -5.89
N LEU A 235 17.97 6.26 -5.57
CA LEU A 235 17.33 5.39 -4.59
C LEU A 235 17.18 4.00 -5.19
N GLU A 236 17.38 2.97 -4.38
CA GLU A 236 17.06 1.60 -4.79
C GLU A 236 15.54 1.39 -4.79
N LYS A 237 14.82 2.07 -3.89
CA LYS A 237 13.36 2.04 -3.83
C LYS A 237 12.79 3.33 -3.28
N PHE A 238 11.69 3.80 -3.89
CA PHE A 238 10.90 4.92 -3.37
C PHE A 238 9.41 4.59 -3.44
N TYR A 239 8.70 4.71 -2.31
CA TYR A 239 7.28 4.39 -2.21
C TYR A 239 6.61 5.20 -1.11
N LYS A 240 5.29 5.03 -0.95
CA LYS A 240 4.49 5.65 0.12
C LYS A 240 3.74 4.59 0.91
N GLU A 241 3.42 4.91 2.17
CA GLU A 241 2.46 4.13 2.94
C GLU A 241 1.03 4.26 2.37
N PRO A 242 0.15 3.26 2.56
CA PRO A 242 -1.23 3.32 2.09
C PRO A 242 -2.04 4.51 2.64
N SER A 243 -1.70 4.98 3.84
CA SER A 243 -2.31 6.14 4.50
C SER A 243 -2.03 7.48 3.81
N ILE A 244 -1.00 7.54 2.97
CA ILE A 244 -0.61 8.76 2.25
C ILE A 244 -1.41 8.88 0.95
N SER A 245 -2.14 9.98 0.81
CA SER A 245 -2.87 10.29 -0.43
C SER A 245 -1.93 10.65 -1.58
N SER A 246 -2.40 10.51 -2.82
CA SER A 246 -1.68 10.97 -4.02
C SER A 246 -1.28 12.42 -3.97
N ARG A 247 -2.16 13.27 -3.44
CA ARG A 247 -1.89 14.71 -3.32
C ARG A 247 -0.71 14.97 -2.38
N GLN A 248 -0.69 14.29 -1.24
CA GLN A 248 0.41 14.39 -0.27
C GLN A 248 1.72 13.84 -0.87
N MET A 249 1.66 12.73 -1.60
CA MET A 249 2.83 12.15 -2.26
C MET A 249 3.39 13.08 -3.33
N VAL A 250 2.53 13.61 -4.21
CA VAL A 250 2.90 14.56 -5.26
C VAL A 250 3.54 15.82 -4.66
N ASP A 251 2.95 16.39 -3.61
CA ASP A 251 3.51 17.56 -2.92
C ASP A 251 4.88 17.26 -2.30
N CYS A 252 4.99 16.14 -1.59
CA CYS A 252 6.25 15.67 -1.01
C CYS A 252 7.33 15.51 -2.09
N CYS A 253 7.04 14.83 -3.20
CA CYS A 253 7.99 14.59 -4.28
C CYS A 253 8.44 15.90 -4.94
N ARG A 254 7.52 16.81 -5.25
CA ARG A 254 7.85 18.12 -5.84
C ARG A 254 8.83 18.89 -4.95
N ARG A 255 8.58 18.90 -3.64
CA ARG A 255 9.46 19.54 -2.67
C ARG A 255 10.79 18.80 -2.52
N LEU A 256 10.81 17.47 -2.53
CA LEU A 256 12.04 16.67 -2.45
C LEU A 256 12.92 16.97 -3.65
N LEU A 257 12.34 16.99 -4.86
CA LEU A 257 13.04 17.29 -6.11
C LEU A 257 13.66 18.68 -6.15
N GLN A 258 13.34 19.59 -5.23
CA GLN A 258 14.03 20.88 -5.08
C GLN A 258 15.29 20.80 -4.20
N LEU A 259 15.50 19.69 -3.49
CA LEU A 259 16.64 19.48 -2.61
C LEU A 259 17.78 18.70 -3.29
N SER A 260 18.98 18.84 -2.74
CA SER A 260 20.12 17.96 -3.02
C SER A 260 20.36 17.06 -1.81
N LEU A 261 20.22 15.75 -1.99
CA LEU A 261 20.30 14.74 -0.94
C LEU A 261 21.28 13.63 -1.34
N PRO A 262 22.60 13.92 -1.39
CA PRO A 262 23.59 12.97 -1.92
C PRO A 262 23.72 11.69 -1.09
N TYR A 263 23.35 11.74 0.19
CA TYR A 263 23.47 10.61 1.13
C TYR A 263 22.40 9.53 0.95
N LEU A 264 21.44 9.70 0.03
CA LEU A 264 20.35 8.76 -0.23
C LEU A 264 20.70 7.66 -1.25
N HIS A 265 21.90 7.68 -1.82
CA HIS A 265 22.31 6.71 -2.82
C HIS A 265 22.17 5.26 -2.32
N GLY A 266 21.46 4.43 -3.08
CA GLY A 266 21.20 3.03 -2.76
C GLY A 266 20.26 2.81 -1.57
N MET A 267 19.61 3.87 -1.04
CA MET A 267 18.69 3.75 0.08
C MET A 267 17.26 3.46 -0.38
N HIS A 268 16.46 2.93 0.55
CA HIS A 268 15.02 2.71 0.39
C HIS A 268 14.31 3.82 1.15
N LEU A 269 13.55 4.65 0.44
CA LEU A 269 12.82 5.79 1.02
C LEU A 269 11.32 5.53 0.98
N CYS A 270 10.65 5.79 2.09
CA CYS A 270 9.21 5.65 2.27
C CYS A 270 8.59 6.98 2.71
N VAL A 271 7.51 7.41 2.06
CA VAL A 271 6.71 8.56 2.52
C VAL A 271 5.63 8.08 3.49
N SER A 272 5.60 8.65 4.68
CA SER A 272 4.73 8.29 5.81
C SER A 272 4.15 9.56 6.48
N HIS A 273 3.61 9.41 7.70
CA HIS A 273 3.19 10.53 8.56
C HIS A 273 4.22 10.95 9.61
N PHE A 274 5.30 10.19 9.77
CA PHE A 274 6.29 10.42 10.83
C PHE A 274 7.67 9.90 10.42
N TYR A 275 8.71 10.52 10.97
CA TYR A 275 10.07 10.05 10.77
C TYR A 275 10.29 8.71 11.48
N SER A 276 10.85 7.73 10.77
CA SER A 276 11.28 6.47 11.39
C SER A 276 12.33 5.76 10.54
N VAL A 277 13.16 4.92 11.17
CA VAL A 277 14.07 4.01 10.48
C VAL A 277 13.61 2.58 10.74
N MET A 278 13.09 1.93 9.71
CA MET A 278 12.59 0.55 9.82
C MET A 278 13.72 -0.44 10.14
N GLN A 279 13.35 -1.62 10.63
CA GLN A 279 14.34 -2.65 11.00
C GLN A 279 15.10 -3.21 9.81
N ASP A 280 14.50 -3.15 8.61
CA ASP A 280 15.11 -3.55 7.35
C ASP A 280 15.88 -2.43 6.64
N GLY A 281 15.99 -1.26 7.27
CA GLY A 281 16.81 -0.14 6.82
C GLY A 281 16.08 0.90 5.98
N ASP A 282 14.79 0.73 5.71
CA ASP A 282 13.99 1.72 5.01
C ASP A 282 13.87 3.02 5.85
N LEU A 283 14.09 4.16 5.21
CA LEU A 283 13.93 5.49 5.80
C LEU A 283 12.51 5.98 5.56
N CYS A 284 11.74 6.21 6.62
CA CYS A 284 10.41 6.80 6.51
C CYS A 284 10.46 8.30 6.84
N ILE A 285 9.90 9.13 5.97
CA ILE A 285 9.81 10.58 6.14
C ILE A 285 8.36 11.05 6.05
N PRO A 286 7.93 12.02 6.89
CA PRO A 286 6.58 12.56 6.82
C PRO A 286 6.40 13.35 5.53
N TRP A 287 5.30 13.17 4.80
CA TRP A 287 5.03 13.89 3.53
C TRP A 287 5.16 15.43 3.66
N ASN A 288 4.86 15.97 4.85
CA ASN A 288 4.92 17.38 5.20
C ASN A 288 6.18 17.76 6.01
N TRP A 289 7.31 17.08 5.78
CA TRP A 289 8.60 17.35 6.42
C TRP A 289 8.98 18.85 6.39
N LYS A 290 9.82 19.32 7.32
CA LYS A 290 10.27 20.73 7.31
C LYS A 290 11.63 20.86 6.64
N LYS A 291 11.73 21.78 5.67
CA LYS A 291 13.01 22.19 5.06
C LYS A 291 13.70 23.03 6.12
N GLY A 292 14.79 22.54 6.70
CA GLY A 292 15.48 23.30 7.74
C GLY A 292 15.93 24.63 7.18
N GLU A 293 15.47 25.73 7.76
CA GLU A 293 16.29 26.93 7.78
C GLU A 293 17.43 26.63 8.75
N ALA A 294 18.67 26.75 8.28
CA ALA A 294 19.79 26.86 9.19
C ALA A 294 19.47 28.08 10.06
N MET A 295 19.14 27.87 11.34
CA MET A 295 19.22 28.95 12.31
C MET A 295 20.66 29.43 12.25
N LYS A 296 20.84 30.66 11.74
CA LYS A 296 22.09 31.40 11.81
C LYS A 296 22.45 31.67 13.27
#